data_AF-A0A1H2C550-F1
#
_entry.id   AF-A0A1H2C550-F1
#
_cell.length_a   1.000
_cell.length_b   1.000
_cell.length_c   1.000
_cell.angle_alpha   90.00
_cell.angle_beta   90.00
_cell.angle_gamma   90.00
#
_symmetry.space_group_name_H-M   'P 1'
#
loop_
_entity.id
_entity.type
_entity.pdbx_description
1 polymer ?
#
loop_
_entity_poly.entity_id
_entity_poly.type
_entity_poly.pdbx_seq_one_letter_code
_entity_poly.pdbx_strand_id
1 'polypeptide(L)'
;MHGRPRLITLLQDEAPAIFAFLLTAGFEGPERTSDGIAYHRIGLHVEIGHHGGHEPEVGTVVVRGERQQLLGELYDGPAQDVPSNAHTPALVRKRLRQHAAALERVLPSLLRDEAVGGGG
;
A
#
# COMPACT_ATOMS: atom_id res chain seq x y z
N MET A 1 -0.07 16.76 -20.30
CA MET A 1 -0.47 15.63 -19.42
C MET A 1 0.51 14.44 -19.54
N HIS A 2 1.81 14.62 -19.23
CA HIS A 2 2.86 13.58 -19.45
C HIS A 2 3.42 12.94 -18.15
N GLY A 3 2.76 13.12 -17.00
CA GLY A 3 3.29 12.71 -15.68
C GLY A 3 2.83 11.33 -15.19
N ARG A 4 1.57 10.96 -15.43
CA ARG A 4 0.94 9.77 -14.81
C ARG A 4 1.60 8.42 -15.17
N PRO A 5 1.93 8.13 -16.45
CA PRO A 5 2.58 6.86 -16.80
C PRO A 5 3.95 6.70 -16.14
N ARG A 6 4.72 7.80 -16.00
CA ARG A 6 6.05 7.78 -15.39
C ARG A 6 5.99 7.51 -13.88
N LEU A 7 4.95 7.97 -13.20
CA LEU A 7 4.78 7.74 -11.77
C LEU A 7 4.39 6.30 -11.46
N ILE A 8 3.51 5.70 -12.28
CA ILE A 8 3.12 4.29 -12.13
C ILE A 8 4.33 3.38 -12.36
N THR A 9 5.11 3.61 -13.42
CA THR A 9 6.35 2.84 -13.66
C THR A 9 7.33 2.98 -12.50
N LEU A 10 7.54 4.20 -11.99
CA LEU A 10 8.40 4.42 -10.83
C LEU A 10 7.91 3.65 -9.60
N LEU A 11 6.60 3.63 -9.35
CA LEU A 11 6.02 2.88 -8.25
C LEU A 11 6.23 1.38 -8.45
N GLN A 12 5.94 0.85 -9.64
CA GLN A 12 6.12 -0.57 -9.98
C GLN A 12 7.57 -1.05 -9.90
N ASP A 13 8.54 -0.17 -10.06
CA ASP A 13 9.97 -0.50 -9.99
C ASP A 13 10.53 -0.35 -8.56
N GLU A 14 10.09 0.66 -7.80
CA GLU A 14 10.65 0.98 -6.48
C GLU A 14 9.90 0.31 -5.31
N ALA A 15 8.56 0.22 -5.41
CA ALA A 15 7.73 -0.29 -4.33
C ALA A 15 8.03 -1.77 -3.99
N PRO A 16 8.33 -2.68 -4.94
CA PRO A 16 8.68 -4.07 -4.60
C PRO A 16 9.77 -4.23 -3.55
N ALA A 17 10.84 -3.43 -3.65
CA ALA A 17 11.96 -3.48 -2.71
C ALA A 17 11.59 -2.88 -1.34
N ILE A 18 10.78 -1.82 -1.34
CA ILE A 18 10.34 -1.13 -0.13
C ILE A 18 9.35 -1.98 0.67
N PHE A 19 8.46 -2.69 -0.01
CA PHE A 19 7.41 -3.52 0.59
C PHE A 19 7.78 -5.00 0.69
N ALA A 20 9.06 -5.35 0.53
CA ALA A 20 9.53 -6.74 0.57
C ALA A 20 9.22 -7.46 1.90
N PHE A 21 9.00 -6.72 3.00
CA PHE A 21 8.56 -7.27 4.28
C PHE A 21 7.19 -7.96 4.20
N LEU A 22 6.34 -7.66 3.21
CA LEU A 22 5.07 -8.38 3.01
C LEU A 22 5.32 -9.84 2.62
N LEU A 23 6.40 -10.12 1.88
CA LEU A 23 6.78 -11.49 1.54
C LEU A 23 7.17 -12.29 2.78
N THR A 24 7.88 -11.67 3.73
CA THR A 24 8.25 -12.33 4.99
C THR A 24 7.05 -12.51 5.91
N ALA A 25 6.00 -11.70 5.76
CA ALA A 25 4.72 -11.85 6.42
C ALA A 25 3.78 -12.89 5.76
N GLY A 26 4.23 -13.56 4.71
CA GLY A 26 3.48 -14.63 4.03
C GLY A 26 2.48 -14.13 3.00
N PHE A 27 2.69 -12.93 2.45
CA PHE A 27 2.01 -12.50 1.23
C PHE A 27 2.74 -13.02 -0.01
N GLU A 28 1.98 -13.23 -1.07
CA GLU A 28 2.43 -13.49 -2.43
C GLU A 28 2.44 -12.19 -3.24
N GLY A 29 3.37 -12.06 -4.20
CA GLY A 29 3.53 -10.87 -5.04
C GLY A 29 4.99 -10.38 -5.12
N PRO A 30 5.23 -9.13 -5.55
CA PRO A 30 4.23 -8.17 -6.01
C PRO A 30 3.67 -8.49 -7.39
N GLU A 31 2.36 -8.40 -7.53
CA GLU A 31 1.69 -8.34 -8.83
C GLU A 31 1.69 -6.89 -9.33
N ARG A 32 1.98 -6.68 -10.62
CA ARG A 32 1.90 -5.34 -11.23
C ARG A 32 0.48 -5.08 -11.71
N THR A 33 -0.13 -4.00 -11.24
CA THR A 33 -1.49 -3.59 -11.60
C THR A 33 -1.48 -2.35 -12.49
N SER A 34 -2.63 -1.94 -13.03
CA SER A 34 -2.77 -0.70 -13.80
C SER A 34 -2.36 0.55 -13.01
N ASP A 35 -2.48 0.50 -11.68
CA ASP A 35 -2.32 1.66 -10.80
C ASP A 35 -1.10 1.55 -9.89
N GLY A 36 -0.43 0.39 -9.83
CA GLY A 36 0.78 0.20 -9.05
C GLY A 36 1.16 -1.26 -8.87
N ILE A 37 1.23 -1.71 -7.63
CA ILE A 37 1.52 -3.09 -7.25
C ILE A 37 0.53 -3.61 -6.20
N ALA A 38 0.39 -4.93 -6.13
CA ALA A 38 -0.45 -5.57 -5.14
C ALA A 38 0.21 -6.83 -4.54
N TYR A 39 -0.15 -7.13 -3.30
CA TYR A 39 0.27 -8.30 -2.55
C TYR A 39 -0.95 -9.04 -2.00
N HIS A 40 -0.91 -10.36 -2.08
CA HIS A 40 -2.05 -11.21 -1.78
C HIS A 40 -1.74 -12.18 -0.67
N ARG A 41 -2.69 -12.39 0.23
CA ARG A 41 -2.67 -13.43 1.25
C ARG A 41 -4.10 -13.92 1.44
N ILE A 42 -4.27 -15.15 1.92
CA ILE A 42 -5.61 -15.66 2.23
C ILE A 42 -6.28 -14.69 3.22
N GLY A 43 -7.48 -14.22 2.86
CA GLY A 43 -8.27 -13.29 3.67
C GLY A 43 -7.78 -11.83 3.70
N LEU A 44 -6.61 -11.51 3.13
CA LEU A 44 -6.00 -10.19 3.23
C LEU A 44 -5.24 -9.81 1.94
N HIS A 45 -5.59 -8.67 1.37
CA HIS A 45 -4.96 -8.16 0.16
C HIS A 45 -4.50 -6.72 0.39
N VAL A 46 -3.33 -6.36 -0.15
CA VAL A 46 -2.73 -5.03 0.01
C VAL A 46 -2.39 -4.48 -1.36
N GLU A 47 -2.99 -3.34 -1.71
CA GLU A 47 -2.67 -2.59 -2.93
C GLU A 47 -1.86 -1.36 -2.57
N ILE A 48 -0.77 -1.14 -3.29
CA ILE A 48 0.03 0.07 -3.24
C ILE A 48 -0.02 0.68 -4.61
N GLY A 49 -0.65 1.83 -4.72
CA GLY A 49 -0.94 2.38 -6.03
C GLY A 49 -1.21 3.85 -6.02
N HIS A 50 -1.46 4.34 -7.21
CA HIS A 50 -1.90 5.68 -7.43
C HIS A 50 -3.43 5.75 -7.27
N HIS A 51 -3.91 6.29 -6.15
CA HIS A 51 -5.34 6.44 -5.88
C HIS A 51 -5.73 7.91 -6.01
N GLY A 52 -6.03 8.36 -7.24
CA GLY A 52 -6.28 9.78 -7.47
C GLY A 52 -6.76 10.11 -8.87
N GLY A 53 -7.65 11.10 -8.93
CA GLY A 53 -8.16 11.71 -10.16
C GLY A 53 -7.17 12.70 -10.77
N HIS A 54 -7.45 14.00 -10.63
CA HIS A 54 -6.68 15.08 -11.26
C HIS A 54 -5.29 15.32 -10.66
N GLU A 55 -5.07 14.97 -9.39
CA GLU A 55 -3.79 15.14 -8.69
C GLU A 55 -3.12 13.79 -8.40
N PRO A 56 -1.78 13.70 -8.51
CA PRO A 56 -1.08 12.47 -8.25
C PRO A 56 -0.97 12.16 -6.76
N GLU A 57 -1.61 11.08 -6.35
CA GLU A 57 -1.67 10.61 -4.96
C GLU A 57 -1.20 9.17 -4.86
N VAL A 58 -0.28 8.90 -3.92
CA VAL A 58 0.15 7.54 -3.58
C VAL A 58 -0.67 7.10 -2.37
N GLY A 59 -1.34 5.96 -2.50
CA GLY A 59 -2.14 5.37 -1.43
C GLY A 59 -1.73 3.93 -1.18
N THR A 60 -2.11 3.46 0.00
CA THR A 60 -2.07 2.04 0.33
C THR A 60 -3.46 1.66 0.80
N VAL A 61 -4.01 0.65 0.16
CA VAL A 61 -5.32 0.09 0.45
C VAL A 61 -5.11 -1.30 1.04
N VAL A 62 -5.84 -1.60 2.11
CA VAL A 62 -5.92 -2.94 2.68
C VAL A 62 -7.33 -3.45 2.48
N VAL A 63 -7.46 -4.62 1.85
CA VAL A 63 -8.72 -5.31 1.59
C VAL A 63 -8.78 -6.58 2.44
N ARG A 64 -9.87 -6.73 3.20
CA ARG A 64 -10.16 -7.87 4.08
C ARG A 64 -11.52 -8.45 3.72
N GLY A 65 -11.55 -9.55 2.98
CA GLY A 65 -12.79 -10.03 2.36
C GLY A 65 -13.43 -8.94 1.49
N GLU A 66 -14.65 -8.52 1.82
CA GLU A 66 -15.36 -7.43 1.11
C GLU A 66 -15.00 -6.02 1.63
N ARG A 67 -14.24 -5.91 2.72
CA ARG A 67 -13.96 -4.63 3.37
C ARG A 67 -12.67 -4.02 2.86
N GLN A 68 -12.77 -2.89 2.17
CA GLN A 68 -11.65 -2.06 1.73
C GLN A 68 -11.45 -0.88 2.67
N GLN A 69 -10.21 -0.63 3.11
CA GLN A 69 -9.86 0.51 3.96
C GLN A 69 -8.54 1.13 3.52
N LEU A 70 -8.44 2.45 3.63
CA LEU A 70 -7.18 3.14 3.39
C LEU A 70 -6.23 2.94 4.58
N LEU A 71 -4.93 2.86 4.32
CA LEU A 71 -3.93 2.73 5.38
C LEU A 71 -4.02 3.88 6.39
N GLY A 72 -4.34 5.09 5.94
CA GLY A 72 -4.55 6.24 6.82
C GLY A 72 -5.73 6.09 7.79
N GLU A 73 -6.72 5.24 7.47
CA GLU A 73 -7.85 4.94 8.36
C GLU A 73 -7.52 3.81 9.35
N LEU A 74 -6.53 2.97 9.03
CA LEU A 74 -6.08 1.86 9.86
C LEU A 74 -4.91 2.24 10.78
N TYR A 75 -4.25 3.36 10.49
CA TYR A 75 -3.06 3.81 11.20
C TYR A 75 -3.43 4.85 12.26
N ASP A 76 -3.28 4.48 13.53
CA ASP A 76 -3.58 5.35 14.69
C ASP A 76 -2.49 6.41 14.98
N GLY A 77 -1.45 6.50 14.16
CA GLY A 77 -0.38 7.48 14.33
C GLY A 77 -0.68 8.82 13.64
N PRO A 78 0.29 9.76 13.65
CA PRO A 78 0.12 11.07 13.04
C PRO A 78 -0.21 11.02 11.55
N ALA A 79 -1.14 11.85 11.09
CA ALA A 79 -1.53 11.91 9.67
C ALA A 79 -0.36 12.20 8.73
N GLN A 80 0.70 12.88 9.19
CA GLN A 80 1.92 13.11 8.40
C GLN A 80 2.74 11.85 8.10
N ASP A 81 2.45 10.73 8.76
CA ASP A 81 3.12 9.44 8.54
C ASP A 81 2.49 8.65 7.39
N VAL A 82 1.25 8.99 6.97
CA VAL A 82 0.60 8.42 5.77
C VAL A 82 0.09 9.53 4.84
N PRO A 83 0.97 10.38 4.29
CA PRO A 83 0.55 11.48 3.42
C PRO A 83 0.34 11.01 1.98
N SER A 84 -0.82 11.32 1.40
CA SER A 84 -1.19 10.88 0.05
C SER A 84 -0.56 11.70 -1.08
N ASN A 85 -0.18 12.96 -0.84
CA ASN A 85 0.27 13.86 -1.90
C ASN A 85 1.68 13.52 -2.46
N ALA A 86 1.78 13.31 -3.78
CA ALA A 86 3.02 12.88 -4.43
C ALA A 86 3.20 13.46 -5.84
N HIS A 87 3.60 14.73 -5.93
CA HIS A 87 3.72 15.44 -7.22
C HIS A 87 5.10 15.33 -7.90
N THR A 88 6.10 14.73 -7.24
CA THR A 88 7.45 14.54 -7.81
C THR A 88 7.98 13.14 -7.53
N PRO A 89 8.89 12.60 -8.37
CA PRO A 89 9.50 11.28 -8.16
C PRO A 89 10.17 11.10 -6.78
N ALA A 90 10.86 12.13 -6.30
CA ALA A 90 11.49 12.11 -4.99
C ALA A 90 10.45 12.05 -3.86
N LEU A 91 9.34 12.78 -4.01
CA LEU A 91 8.21 12.70 -3.10
C LEU A 91 7.56 11.32 -3.13
N VAL A 92 7.31 10.74 -4.31
CA VAL A 92 6.76 9.36 -4.44
C VAL A 92 7.60 8.37 -3.63
N ARG A 93 8.92 8.33 -3.84
CA ARG A 93 9.80 7.43 -3.07
C ARG A 93 9.71 7.67 -1.56
N LYS A 94 9.67 8.95 -1.14
CA LYS A 94 9.50 9.31 0.27
C LYS A 94 8.15 8.80 0.79
N ARG A 95 7.06 8.99 0.05
CA ARG A 95 5.71 8.54 0.41
C ARG A 95 5.63 7.02 0.51
N LEU A 96 6.19 6.29 -0.46
CA LEU A 96 6.25 4.83 -0.42
C LEU A 96 6.94 4.32 0.85
N ARG A 97 8.05 4.94 1.26
CA ARG A 97 8.74 4.57 2.51
C ARG A 97 7.92 4.90 3.76
N GLN A 98 7.22 6.03 3.77
CA GLN A 98 6.34 6.40 4.87
C GLN A 98 5.16 5.43 5.00
N HIS A 99 4.52 5.09 3.88
CA HIS A 99 3.45 4.11 3.82
C HIS A 99 3.93 2.72 4.23
N ALA A 100 5.12 2.30 3.79
CA ALA A 100 5.72 1.04 4.22
C ALA A 100 5.94 1.01 5.74
N ALA A 101 6.53 2.06 6.31
CA ALA A 101 6.75 2.14 7.76
C ALA A 101 5.44 2.14 8.56
N ALA A 102 4.39 2.81 8.06
CA ALA A 102 3.07 2.78 8.69
C ALA A 102 2.41 1.40 8.54
N LEU A 103 2.48 0.78 7.37
CA LEU A 103 1.96 -0.56 7.12
C LEU A 103 2.67 -1.60 7.98
N GLU A 104 4.00 -1.55 8.12
CA GLU A 104 4.76 -2.43 9.01
C GLU A 104 4.28 -2.36 10.46
N ARG A 105 3.85 -1.19 10.93
CA ARG A 105 3.31 -1.01 12.29
C ARG A 105 1.90 -1.59 12.45
N VAL A 106 1.08 -1.50 11.41
CA VAL A 106 -0.31 -1.99 11.40
C VAL A 106 -0.37 -3.47 11.03
N LEU A 107 0.64 -4.01 10.38
CA LEU A 107 0.65 -5.39 9.88
C LEU A 107 0.40 -6.43 11.00
N PRO A 108 1.02 -6.36 12.19
CA PRO A 108 0.78 -7.34 13.24
C PRO A 108 -0.68 -7.36 13.73
N SER A 109 -1.39 -6.23 13.76
CA SER A 109 -2.81 -6.21 14.12
C SER A 109 -3.68 -6.78 13.00
N LEU A 110 -3.37 -6.47 11.73
CA LEU A 110 -4.09 -7.02 10.58
C LEU A 110 -3.98 -8.54 10.50
N LEU A 111 -2.80 -9.09 10.75
CA LEU A 111 -2.57 -10.54 10.74
C LEU A 111 -3.26 -11.24 11.92
N ARG A 112 -3.38 -10.59 13.07
CA ARG A 112 -4.14 -11.13 14.22
C ARG A 112 -5.64 -11.14 13.95
N ASP A 113 -6.18 -10.06 13.38
CA ASP A 113 -7.60 -9.98 13.04
C ASP A 113 -8.01 -11.00 11.98
N GLU A 114 -7.14 -11.27 11.00
CA GLU A 114 -7.37 -12.31 9.98
C GLU A 114 -7.46 -13.71 10.59
N ALA A 115 -6.56 -14.04 11.52
CA ALA A 115 -6.59 -15.33 12.23
C ALA A 115 -7.86 -15.52 13.08
N VAL A 116 -8.52 -14.43 13.51
CA VAL A 116 -9.77 -14.48 14.27
C VAL A 116 -11.01 -14.51 13.37
N GLY A 117 -10.93 -13.95 12.15
CA GLY A 117 -12.02 -13.91 11.18
C GLY A 117 -12.20 -15.17 10.32
N GLY A 118 -11.25 -16.11 10.35
CA GLY A 118 -11.26 -17.36 9.57
C GLY A 118 -12.11 -18.51 10.14
N GLY A 119 -13.14 -18.22 10.92
CA GLY A 119 -14.02 -19.22 11.53
C GLY A 119 -15.49 -18.84 11.37
N GLY A 120 -16.11 -19.28 10.27
CA GLY A 120 -17.54 -19.15 10.00
C GLY A 120 -17.96 -19.97 8.80
#